data_AF-A0AAN9G6X1-F1
#
_entry.id   AF-A0AAN9G6X1-F1
#
_cell.length_a   1.000
_cell.length_b   1.000
_cell.length_c   1.000
_cell.angle_alpha   90.00
_cell.angle_beta   90.00
_cell.angle_gamma   90.00
#
_symmetry.space_group_name_H-M   'P 1'
#
loop_
_entity.id
_entity.type
_entity.pdbx_description
1 polymer ?
#
loop_
_entity_poly.entity_id
_entity_poly.type
_entity_poly.pdbx_seq_one_letter_code
_entity_poly.pdbx_strand_id
1 'polypeptide(L)'
;MCTVWPSKLSAAIGRSVVRSFGKERASRSTTRSRAPLNNTVTTTATTLSNTTTIITTSSTLPNTINTNTNTNTHNTMSSKSLDRGERGGSMATRDLVTEARSFTSSLANVFMLKKRDPQSRHLLEKAQFLIDALVAENQRLSVSSKRSGGSSSTPRPGGGSRGSPGGMGQLWVKLDELKRENDDLRRQLGKSQDDRCSSPKDKGPGDVIINDLLKTRTDNEGLKTQVTQLQKNVRELQAVNTSLQDEYKRSKAALDAAQRSVEKARQDYKKLESSLTSAKTENDSLKQKMTSSVKPMVRADNRLTENISERCRPSNIALRYNALESQQWVDAKEALEDSPQAAQLDEGKIVHVLCQALMNMYSASRQLYANVELVICELLRQPTLATAIVQNGLVSSGHISVLPDDFADSVKQRLRQTTDSVDTDVILSMATETHDPDTRNIVQTASSDKAVQNYLKECASSTWQMVVQNPPMKLVADDTAFDDGKHKLWWSCDQSRARKVDMFVWPVLYDYENGNVLVKGCVCAS
;
A
#
# COMPACT_ATOMS: atom_id res chain seq x y z
N MET A 1 46.22 -5.52 17.67
CA MET A 1 46.41 -6.96 17.89
C MET A 1 45.25 -7.43 18.77
N CYS A 2 44.20 -7.98 18.15
CA CYS A 2 43.88 -9.42 18.11
C CYS A 2 43.43 -9.95 19.50
N THR A 3 42.11 -10.00 19.75
CA THR A 3 41.19 -11.17 19.61
C THR A 3 41.36 -12.14 20.80
N VAL A 4 40.33 -12.72 21.42
CA VAL A 4 39.15 -13.47 20.94
C VAL A 4 38.17 -13.57 22.13
N TRP A 5 36.85 -13.66 21.92
CA TRP A 5 35.92 -14.59 22.61
C TRP A 5 34.64 -14.72 21.74
N PRO A 6 33.92 -15.87 21.80
CA PRO A 6 33.38 -16.50 20.60
C PRO A 6 31.87 -16.34 20.37
N SER A 7 31.51 -16.39 19.08
CA SER A 7 30.17 -16.37 18.52
C SER A 7 29.55 -17.77 18.49
N LYS A 8 28.38 -17.96 19.13
CA LYS A 8 27.42 -19.03 18.83
C LYS A 8 26.00 -18.56 19.18
N LEU A 9 25.24 -18.09 18.19
CA LEU A 9 23.79 -18.31 18.06
C LEU A 9 23.30 -17.71 16.72
N SER A 10 23.31 -18.51 15.66
CA SER A 10 22.57 -18.19 14.43
C SER A 10 22.28 -19.48 13.67
N ALA A 11 21.18 -20.14 14.04
CA ALA A 11 20.56 -21.22 13.26
C ALA A 11 19.22 -21.60 13.92
N ALA A 12 18.11 -20.94 13.55
CA ALA A 12 16.75 -21.51 13.69
C ALA A 12 15.66 -20.60 13.07
N ILE A 13 15.70 -20.32 11.76
CA ILE A 13 14.47 -19.95 11.02
C ILE A 13 14.54 -20.64 9.66
N GLY A 14 13.84 -21.76 9.54
CA GLY A 14 13.71 -22.47 8.28
C GLY A 14 12.95 -23.78 8.46
N ARG A 15 11.70 -23.78 7.98
CA ARG A 15 10.76 -24.91 7.79
C ARG A 15 9.78 -25.16 8.95
N SER A 16 8.56 -24.67 8.80
CA SER A 16 7.35 -25.48 9.08
C SER A 16 6.11 -24.84 8.44
N VAL A 17 5.88 -25.14 7.17
CA VAL A 17 4.54 -25.10 6.56
C VAL A 17 4.46 -26.38 5.72
N VAL A 18 3.59 -27.30 6.13
CA VAL A 18 2.88 -28.33 5.33
C VAL A 18 2.41 -29.45 6.29
N ARG A 19 1.11 -29.79 6.17
CA ARG A 19 0.32 -30.88 6.80
C ARG A 19 -0.32 -30.59 8.16
N SER A 20 -1.64 -30.41 8.15
CA SER A 20 -2.56 -31.53 8.43
C SER A 20 -4.01 -31.14 8.14
N PHE A 21 -4.58 -31.77 7.11
CA PHE A 21 -6.02 -31.95 6.94
C PHE A 21 -6.34 -33.40 7.34
N GLY A 22 -7.43 -33.57 8.10
CA GLY A 22 -8.17 -34.83 8.19
C GLY A 22 -7.87 -35.73 9.40
N LYS A 23 -8.75 -35.70 10.40
CA LYS A 23 -9.41 -36.93 10.88
C LYS A 23 -10.65 -36.65 11.72
N GLU A 24 -11.76 -37.02 11.12
CA GLU A 24 -13.07 -37.30 11.66
C GLU A 24 -13.00 -38.48 12.64
N ARG A 25 -13.58 -38.36 13.85
CA ARG A 25 -14.29 -39.48 14.49
C ARG A 25 -15.22 -39.02 15.60
N ALA A 26 -16.43 -39.55 15.51
CA ALA A 26 -17.55 -39.44 16.42
C ALA A 26 -17.23 -39.88 17.85
N SER A 27 -17.91 -39.26 18.82
CA SER A 27 -18.31 -39.90 20.07
C SER A 27 -19.60 -39.24 20.57
N ARG A 28 -20.71 -39.95 20.33
CA ARG A 28 -21.96 -39.79 21.08
C ARG A 28 -21.68 -40.21 22.52
N SER A 29 -22.05 -39.39 23.48
CA SER A 29 -22.48 -39.92 24.78
C SER A 29 -23.66 -39.13 25.31
N THR A 30 -24.65 -39.91 25.70
CA THR A 30 -25.96 -39.53 26.17
C THR A 30 -25.89 -39.48 27.69
N THR A 31 -26.16 -38.33 28.30
CA THR A 31 -26.53 -38.29 29.72
C THR A 31 -27.64 -37.27 29.95
N ARG A 32 -28.78 -37.84 30.29
CA ARG A 32 -30.03 -37.25 30.73
C ARG A 32 -29.99 -37.21 32.25
N SER A 33 -30.08 -36.06 32.91
CA SER A 33 -30.68 -35.99 34.25
C SER A 33 -30.97 -34.56 34.73
N ARG A 34 -32.26 -34.34 34.99
CA ARG A 34 -32.92 -33.58 36.07
C ARG A 34 -32.34 -32.25 36.59
N ALA A 35 -33.25 -31.28 36.55
CA ALA A 35 -33.33 -30.07 37.38
C ALA A 35 -33.17 -30.34 38.88
N PRO A 36 -32.85 -29.27 39.64
CA PRO A 36 -33.90 -28.74 40.51
C PRO A 36 -34.06 -27.21 40.43
N LEU A 37 -35.30 -26.80 40.64
CA LEU A 37 -35.72 -25.46 41.02
C LEU A 37 -34.99 -25.02 42.29
N ASN A 38 -34.53 -23.76 42.33
CA ASN A 38 -34.55 -22.97 43.55
C ASN A 38 -34.59 -21.48 43.20
N ASN A 39 -35.68 -20.85 43.62
CA ASN A 39 -35.90 -19.41 43.64
C ASN A 39 -35.03 -18.79 44.73
N THR A 40 -34.20 -17.81 44.37
CA THR A 40 -33.73 -16.80 45.31
C THR A 40 -33.75 -15.45 44.60
N VAL A 41 -34.76 -14.65 44.93
CA VAL A 41 -34.86 -13.24 44.55
C VAL A 41 -33.85 -12.48 45.40
N THR A 42 -32.83 -11.90 44.78
CA THR A 42 -31.94 -10.93 45.42
C THR A 42 -32.10 -9.60 44.70
N THR A 43 -32.89 -8.72 45.32
CA THR A 43 -33.11 -7.35 44.89
C THR A 43 -31.87 -6.53 45.22
N THR A 44 -30.96 -6.34 44.26
CA THR A 44 -29.91 -5.32 44.36
C THR A 44 -30.41 -4.02 43.77
N ALA A 45 -30.62 -3.03 44.64
CA ALA A 45 -30.94 -1.67 44.28
C ALA A 45 -29.73 -1.02 43.59
N THR A 46 -29.87 -0.70 42.31
CA THR A 46 -28.91 0.11 41.56
C THR A 46 -29.26 1.58 41.80
N THR A 47 -28.52 2.24 42.68
CA THR A 47 -28.51 3.70 42.82
C THR A 47 -27.91 4.32 41.55
N LEU A 48 -28.78 4.88 40.70
CA LEU A 48 -28.42 5.79 39.62
C LEU A 48 -28.08 7.16 40.22
N SER A 49 -26.80 7.48 40.34
CA SER A 49 -26.33 8.84 40.55
C SER A 49 -26.17 9.54 39.20
N ASN A 50 -27.23 10.23 38.76
CA ASN A 50 -27.16 11.19 37.67
C ASN A 50 -26.55 12.49 38.21
N THR A 51 -25.26 12.70 37.96
CA THR A 51 -24.62 14.01 38.17
C THR A 51 -24.65 14.76 36.84
N THR A 52 -25.72 15.52 36.61
CA THR A 52 -25.79 16.49 35.51
C THR A 52 -25.04 17.75 35.93
N THR A 53 -23.76 17.86 35.55
CA THR A 53 -23.00 19.10 35.69
C THR A 53 -23.38 20.03 34.54
N ILE A 54 -24.26 21.01 34.81
CA ILE A 54 -24.54 22.12 33.91
C ILE A 54 -23.37 23.11 34.02
N ILE A 55 -22.50 23.15 33.02
CA ILE A 55 -21.49 24.20 32.87
C ILE A 55 -22.13 25.35 32.09
N THR A 56 -22.55 26.38 32.81
CA THR A 56 -23.01 27.64 32.23
C THR A 56 -21.78 28.49 31.90
N THR A 57 -21.33 28.50 30.65
CA THR A 57 -20.29 29.44 30.20
C THR A 57 -20.93 30.80 29.93
N SER A 58 -20.75 31.74 30.85
CA SER A 58 -21.07 33.16 30.67
C SER A 58 -20.03 33.83 29.76
N SER A 59 -20.41 34.15 28.52
CA SER A 59 -19.63 35.01 27.62
C SER A 59 -19.99 36.48 27.84
N THR A 60 -19.13 37.22 28.52
CA THR A 60 -19.16 38.68 28.58
C THR A 60 -18.44 39.27 27.37
N LEU A 61 -19.20 39.90 26.46
CA LEU A 61 -18.66 40.79 25.42
C LEU A 61 -18.49 42.21 25.98
N PRO A 62 -17.38 42.91 25.73
CA PRO A 62 -17.32 44.34 25.98
C PRO A 62 -17.80 45.14 24.76
N ASN A 63 -18.77 46.01 25.00
CA ASN A 63 -19.14 47.10 24.12
C ASN A 63 -17.98 48.10 24.00
N THR A 64 -17.68 48.56 22.79
CA THR A 64 -17.07 49.87 22.58
C THR A 64 -17.69 50.53 21.36
N ILE A 65 -18.47 51.57 21.64
CA ILE A 65 -18.94 52.56 20.68
C ILE A 65 -17.75 53.45 20.34
N ASN A 66 -17.39 53.60 19.06
CA ASN A 66 -17.14 54.94 18.54
C ASN A 66 -17.32 55.05 17.02
N THR A 67 -17.92 56.17 16.67
CA THR A 67 -18.36 56.65 15.36
C THR A 67 -17.19 56.96 14.41
N ASN A 68 -17.34 56.65 13.11
CA ASN A 68 -17.14 57.67 12.09
C ASN A 68 -17.73 57.31 10.72
N THR A 69 -18.24 58.37 10.10
CA THR A 69 -18.81 58.53 8.77
C THR A 69 -17.85 58.15 7.64
N ASN A 70 -18.34 57.51 6.56
CA ASN A 70 -18.44 58.15 5.24
C ASN A 70 -18.94 57.24 4.10
N THR A 71 -19.80 57.85 3.28
CA THR A 71 -19.99 57.70 1.82
C THR A 71 -20.27 56.33 1.19
N ASN A 72 -21.55 56.13 0.89
CA ASN A 72 -22.11 55.87 -0.45
C ASN A 72 -21.13 55.53 -1.58
N THR A 73 -21.33 54.37 -2.21
CA THR A 73 -21.37 54.24 -3.68
C THR A 73 -22.16 53.00 -4.08
N HIS A 74 -23.20 53.23 -4.89
CA HIS A 74 -23.96 52.23 -5.63
C HIS A 74 -23.04 51.37 -6.52
N ASN A 75 -23.32 50.06 -6.59
CA ASN A 75 -23.24 49.35 -7.88
C ASN A 75 -24.10 48.08 -7.89
N THR A 76 -25.19 48.17 -8.65
CA THR A 76 -25.92 47.09 -9.31
C THR A 76 -25.03 46.32 -10.28
N MET A 77 -25.10 44.98 -10.30
CA MET A 77 -25.49 44.21 -11.49
C MET A 77 -25.30 42.67 -11.37
N SER A 78 -26.24 41.99 -12.02
CA SER A 78 -26.10 40.75 -12.80
C SER A 78 -25.94 39.41 -12.08
N SER A 79 -27.10 38.81 -11.85
CA SER A 79 -27.35 37.37 -11.98
C SER A 79 -26.91 36.83 -13.35
N LYS A 80 -25.96 35.89 -13.36
CA LYS A 80 -25.64 35.03 -14.50
C LYS A 80 -25.96 33.57 -14.16
N SER A 81 -26.88 33.02 -14.93
CA SER A 81 -27.19 31.60 -15.02
C SER A 81 -25.97 30.81 -15.51
N LEU A 82 -25.63 29.71 -14.83
CA LEU A 82 -24.60 28.78 -15.25
C LEU A 82 -25.25 27.48 -15.74
N ASP A 83 -25.11 27.32 -17.04
CA ASP A 83 -25.45 26.17 -17.88
C ASP A 83 -24.56 24.97 -17.54
N ARG A 84 -25.17 23.78 -17.42
CA ARG A 84 -24.52 22.54 -16.98
C ARG A 84 -24.04 21.77 -18.21
N GLY A 85 -22.80 22.03 -18.62
CA GLY A 85 -22.12 21.25 -19.65
C GLY A 85 -21.58 19.91 -19.11
N GLU A 86 -22.01 18.82 -19.72
CA GLU A 86 -21.48 17.47 -19.54
C GLU A 86 -19.98 17.41 -19.88
N ARG A 87 -19.16 16.93 -18.95
CA ARG A 87 -17.76 16.52 -19.24
C ARG A 87 -17.64 15.01 -19.09
N GLY A 88 -17.57 14.33 -20.23
CA GLY A 88 -17.02 12.98 -20.32
C GLY A 88 -15.54 13.01 -19.92
N GLY A 89 -15.20 12.27 -18.88
CA GLY A 89 -13.82 12.10 -18.41
C GLY A 89 -13.01 11.25 -19.39
N SER A 90 -12.15 11.90 -20.16
CA SER A 90 -10.98 11.25 -20.75
C SER A 90 -10.09 10.75 -19.61
N MET A 91 -9.89 9.44 -19.51
CA MET A 91 -8.89 8.85 -18.62
C MET A 91 -7.55 9.51 -18.92
N ALA A 92 -7.09 10.35 -18.00
CA ALA A 92 -5.76 10.93 -18.06
C ALA A 92 -4.77 9.77 -18.13
N THR A 93 -4.20 9.55 -19.32
CA THR A 93 -3.01 8.72 -19.50
C THR A 93 -1.93 9.35 -18.66
N ARG A 94 -1.77 8.84 -17.43
CA ARG A 94 -0.71 9.24 -16.53
C ARG A 94 0.61 9.13 -17.28
N ASP A 95 1.45 10.14 -17.09
CA ASP A 95 2.73 10.23 -17.75
C ASP A 95 3.65 9.11 -17.26
N LEU A 96 3.59 7.96 -17.95
CA LEU A 96 4.36 6.75 -17.70
C LEU A 96 5.88 7.03 -17.59
N VAL A 97 6.37 8.08 -18.25
CA VAL A 97 7.77 8.49 -18.17
C VAL A 97 8.09 9.06 -16.79
N THR A 98 7.18 9.85 -16.23
CA THR A 98 7.31 10.42 -14.89
C THR A 98 7.19 9.34 -13.81
N GLU A 99 6.29 8.37 -13.96
CA GLU A 99 6.18 7.21 -13.05
C GLU A 99 7.43 6.33 -13.09
N ALA A 100 7.97 6.02 -14.28
CA ALA A 100 9.19 5.24 -14.43
C ALA A 100 10.39 5.92 -13.76
N ARG A 101 10.53 7.25 -13.88
CA ARG A 101 11.59 8.02 -13.21
C ARG A 101 11.41 8.05 -11.69
N SER A 102 10.17 8.21 -11.22
CA SER A 102 9.86 8.16 -9.78
C SER A 102 10.18 6.79 -9.18
N PHE A 103 9.89 5.72 -9.89
CA PHE A 103 10.22 4.35 -9.48
C PHE A 103 11.74 4.12 -9.40
N THR A 104 12.52 4.57 -10.39
CA THR A 104 13.98 4.47 -10.37
C THR A 104 14.60 5.25 -9.21
N SER A 105 14.11 6.46 -8.93
CA SER A 105 14.55 7.26 -7.78
C SER A 105 14.19 6.60 -6.44
N SER A 106 13.01 5.99 -6.35
CA SER A 106 12.57 5.25 -5.16
C SER A 106 13.42 4.00 -4.94
N LEU A 107 13.77 3.27 -6.01
CA LEU A 107 14.72 2.16 -5.96
C LEU A 107 16.10 2.60 -5.49
N ALA A 108 16.60 3.77 -5.91
CA ALA A 108 17.87 4.28 -5.40
C ALA A 108 17.80 4.55 -3.88
N ASN A 109 16.71 5.17 -3.41
CA ASN A 109 16.55 5.55 -2.00
C ASN A 109 16.36 4.35 -1.06
N VAL A 110 15.53 3.37 -1.45
CA VAL A 110 15.30 2.15 -0.66
C VAL A 110 16.60 1.34 -0.47
N PHE A 111 17.52 1.41 -1.43
CA PHE A 111 18.78 0.66 -1.38
C PHE A 111 19.94 1.41 -0.74
N MET A 112 19.86 2.74 -0.58
CA MET A 112 20.84 3.54 0.19
C MET A 112 20.73 3.31 1.71
N LEU A 113 19.58 2.83 2.19
CA LEU A 113 19.29 2.65 3.62
C LEU A 113 19.83 1.34 4.24
N LYS A 114 20.42 0.43 3.44
CA LYS A 114 21.09 -0.79 3.95
C LYS A 114 22.41 -1.02 3.24
N LYS A 115 23.53 -1.10 3.98
CA LYS A 115 24.84 -1.57 3.48
C LYS A 115 24.69 -2.99 2.90
N ARG A 116 24.37 -3.10 1.61
CA ARG A 116 24.22 -4.36 0.89
C ARG A 116 25.45 -4.68 0.05
N ASP A 117 25.54 -5.96 -0.31
CA ASP A 117 26.65 -6.56 -1.02
C ASP A 117 26.83 -5.97 -2.44
N PRO A 118 28.04 -6.04 -3.02
CA PRO A 118 28.34 -5.48 -4.34
C PRO A 118 27.47 -6.02 -5.49
N GLN A 119 26.95 -7.24 -5.38
CA GLN A 119 26.14 -7.87 -6.42
C GLN A 119 24.75 -7.22 -6.50
N SER A 120 24.16 -6.89 -5.36
CA SER A 120 22.91 -6.12 -5.27
C SER A 120 23.04 -4.73 -5.91
N ARG A 121 24.18 -4.04 -5.72
CA ARG A 121 24.46 -2.75 -6.36
C ARG A 121 24.57 -2.88 -7.89
N HIS A 122 25.29 -3.88 -8.37
CA HIS A 122 25.46 -4.10 -9.82
C HIS A 122 24.15 -4.45 -10.54
N LEU A 123 23.26 -5.22 -9.90
CA LEU A 123 21.92 -5.50 -10.44
C LEU A 123 21.04 -4.25 -10.50
N LEU A 124 21.17 -3.35 -9.52
CA LEU A 124 20.44 -2.09 -9.48
C LEU A 124 20.90 -1.14 -10.59
N GLU A 125 22.21 -1.02 -10.79
CA GLU A 125 22.80 -0.24 -11.89
C GLU A 125 22.31 -0.76 -13.26
N LYS A 126 22.24 -2.09 -13.43
CA LYS A 126 21.68 -2.71 -14.64
C LYS A 126 20.19 -2.45 -14.83
N ALA A 127 19.40 -2.52 -13.75
CA ALA A 127 17.97 -2.23 -13.80
C ALA A 127 17.70 -0.77 -14.14
N GLN A 128 18.45 0.16 -13.54
CA GLN A 128 18.39 1.58 -13.84
C GLN A 128 18.74 1.87 -15.31
N PHE A 129 19.82 1.28 -15.81
CA PHE A 129 20.21 1.42 -17.22
C PHE A 129 19.13 0.92 -18.19
N LEU A 130 18.47 -0.20 -17.89
CA LEU A 130 17.37 -0.73 -18.71
C LEU A 130 16.15 0.20 -18.72
N ILE A 131 15.77 0.75 -17.57
CA ILE A 131 14.64 1.69 -17.47
C ILE A 131 14.94 2.97 -18.25
N ASP A 132 16.15 3.52 -18.12
CA ASP A 132 16.56 4.73 -18.85
C ASP A 132 16.59 4.49 -20.38
N ALA A 133 17.04 3.32 -20.82
CA ALA A 133 17.01 2.93 -22.23
C ALA A 133 15.58 2.85 -22.79
N LEU A 134 14.65 2.24 -22.03
CA LEU A 134 13.24 2.14 -22.43
C LEU A 134 12.55 3.51 -22.47
N VAL A 135 12.85 4.39 -21.50
CA VAL A 135 12.34 5.76 -21.48
C VAL A 135 12.85 6.53 -22.71
N ALA A 136 14.15 6.42 -23.02
CA ALA A 136 14.74 7.06 -24.19
C ALA A 136 14.15 6.54 -25.52
N GLU A 137 13.86 5.24 -25.62
CA GLU A 137 13.20 4.64 -26.77
C GLU A 137 11.77 5.14 -26.93
N ASN A 138 10.99 5.21 -25.85
CA ASN A 138 9.62 5.73 -25.88
C ASN A 138 9.57 7.21 -26.28
N GLN A 139 10.55 8.01 -25.82
CA GLN A 139 10.70 9.40 -26.25
C GLN A 139 11.00 9.51 -27.76
N ARG A 140 11.82 8.61 -28.31
CA ARG A 140 12.07 8.55 -29.76
C ARG A 140 10.81 8.18 -30.55
N LEU A 141 10.01 7.25 -30.06
CA LEU A 141 8.75 6.84 -30.70
C LEU A 141 7.72 7.96 -30.69
N SER A 142 7.59 8.69 -29.57
CA SER A 142 6.65 9.82 -29.48
C SER A 142 7.02 11.00 -30.39
N VAL A 143 8.32 11.29 -30.56
CA VAL A 143 8.81 12.30 -31.51
C VAL A 143 8.58 11.86 -32.96
N SER A 144 8.70 10.56 -33.26
CA SER A 144 8.40 10.02 -34.59
C SER A 144 6.91 10.08 -34.92
N SER A 145 6.03 9.87 -33.93
CA SER A 145 4.57 9.89 -34.15
C SER A 145 3.99 11.29 -34.35
N LYS A 146 4.66 12.35 -33.86
CA LYS A 146 4.20 13.74 -34.02
C LYS A 146 4.48 14.34 -35.40
N ARG A 147 5.30 13.69 -36.24
CA ARG A 147 5.64 14.20 -37.58
C ARG A 147 4.71 13.71 -38.71
N SER A 148 3.73 12.85 -38.44
CA SER A 148 2.83 12.28 -39.46
C SER A 148 1.39 12.80 -39.42
N GLY A 149 1.11 13.87 -38.67
CA GLY A 149 -0.23 14.48 -38.59
C GLY A 149 -0.41 15.61 -39.60
N GLY A 150 -0.67 15.29 -40.87
CA GLY A 150 -1.01 16.30 -41.88
C GLY A 150 -1.47 15.72 -43.23
N SER A 151 -2.75 15.93 -43.51
CA SER A 151 -3.46 15.74 -44.80
C SER A 151 -3.87 14.33 -45.23
N SER A 152 -5.19 14.17 -45.36
CA SER A 152 -5.89 13.09 -46.04
C SER A 152 -5.83 13.26 -47.56
N SER A 153 -5.30 12.29 -48.28
CA SER A 153 -5.73 11.98 -49.66
C SER A 153 -5.36 10.53 -50.05
N THR A 154 -6.16 10.02 -50.98
CA THR A 154 -6.35 8.65 -51.50
C THR A 154 -5.11 7.89 -51.98
N PRO A 155 -5.20 6.54 -52.13
CA PRO A 155 -4.04 5.67 -52.28
C PRO A 155 -3.61 5.53 -53.75
N ARG A 156 -2.29 5.51 -53.98
CA ARG A 156 -1.68 5.08 -55.24
C ARG A 156 -0.54 4.09 -54.94
N PRO A 157 -0.44 2.95 -55.66
CA PRO A 157 0.58 1.95 -55.40
C PRO A 157 1.85 2.24 -56.21
N GLY A 158 3.01 2.05 -55.60
CA GLY A 158 4.30 1.93 -56.29
C GLY A 158 5.36 2.93 -55.85
N GLY A 159 6.56 2.41 -55.60
CA GLY A 159 7.78 3.20 -55.47
C GLY A 159 8.52 2.97 -54.17
N GLY A 160 9.40 1.96 -54.16
CA GLY A 160 10.32 1.73 -53.05
C GLY A 160 11.35 2.86 -52.93
N SER A 161 11.74 3.17 -51.69
CA SER A 161 13.12 3.59 -51.39
C SER A 161 13.40 3.58 -49.88
N ARG A 162 14.39 2.76 -49.53
CA ARG A 162 15.41 2.97 -48.50
C ARG A 162 14.96 3.17 -47.05
N GLY A 163 14.69 2.04 -46.42
CA GLY A 163 14.82 1.88 -44.97
C GLY A 163 16.28 2.07 -44.53
N SER A 164 16.44 2.81 -43.44
CA SER A 164 17.70 3.01 -42.73
C SER A 164 18.10 1.70 -42.01
N PRO A 165 19.31 1.14 -42.24
CA PRO A 165 19.69 -0.16 -41.70
C PRO A 165 20.17 -0.02 -40.24
N GLY A 166 19.23 0.05 -39.30
CA GLY A 166 19.51 -0.01 -37.87
C GLY A 166 19.63 -1.46 -37.40
N GLY A 167 20.77 -1.83 -36.82
CA GLY A 167 20.92 -3.06 -36.03
C GLY A 167 22.13 -3.90 -36.46
N MET A 168 22.05 -4.59 -37.60
CA MET A 168 23.05 -5.59 -37.97
C MET A 168 24.18 -5.03 -38.86
N GLY A 169 23.86 -4.12 -39.78
CA GLY A 169 24.84 -3.55 -40.72
C GLY A 169 25.96 -2.75 -40.04
N GLN A 170 25.64 -2.05 -38.95
CA GLN A 170 26.66 -1.33 -38.16
C GLN A 170 27.63 -2.28 -37.44
N LEU A 171 27.18 -3.47 -37.03
CA LEU A 171 28.06 -4.47 -36.42
C LEU A 171 29.04 -5.05 -37.46
N TRP A 172 28.60 -5.26 -38.70
CA TRP A 172 29.48 -5.69 -39.79
C TRP A 172 30.55 -4.65 -40.13
N VAL A 173 30.18 -3.38 -40.21
CA VAL A 173 31.15 -2.28 -40.44
C VAL A 173 32.18 -2.22 -39.31
N LYS A 174 31.74 -2.36 -38.06
CA LYS A 174 32.64 -2.32 -36.89
C LYS A 174 33.55 -3.56 -36.82
N LEU A 175 33.08 -4.72 -37.25
CA LEU A 175 33.90 -5.93 -37.36
C LEU A 175 34.98 -5.78 -38.43
N ASP A 176 34.65 -5.16 -39.57
CA ASP A 176 35.60 -4.91 -40.66
C ASP A 176 36.66 -3.86 -40.29
N GLU A 177 36.28 -2.87 -39.48
CA GLU A 177 37.19 -1.86 -38.95
C GLU A 177 38.21 -2.47 -37.96
N LEU A 178 37.75 -3.31 -37.03
CA LEU A 178 38.63 -4.05 -36.11
C LEU A 178 39.57 -5.02 -36.84
N LYS A 179 39.12 -5.61 -37.96
CA LYS A 179 39.95 -6.51 -38.77
C LYS A 179 41.08 -5.75 -39.45
N ARG A 180 40.81 -4.54 -39.95
CA ARG A 180 41.80 -3.64 -40.55
C ARG A 180 42.84 -3.17 -39.54
N GLU A 181 42.40 -2.81 -38.34
CA GLU A 181 43.28 -2.41 -37.23
C GLU A 181 44.22 -3.55 -36.80
N ASN A 182 43.72 -4.79 -36.76
CA ASN A 182 44.54 -5.97 -36.47
C ASN A 182 45.61 -6.22 -37.54
N ASP A 183 45.27 -6.06 -38.82
CA ASP A 183 46.22 -6.18 -39.92
C ASP A 183 47.31 -5.10 -39.87
N ASP A 184 46.97 -3.86 -39.48
CA ASP A 184 47.96 -2.79 -39.31
C ASP A 184 48.89 -3.05 -38.13
N LEU A 185 48.39 -3.57 -37.01
CA LEU A 185 49.23 -3.99 -35.88
C LEU A 185 50.20 -5.11 -36.27
N ARG A 186 49.77 -6.07 -37.11
CA ARG A 186 50.67 -7.11 -37.63
C ARG A 186 51.74 -6.56 -38.57
N ARG A 187 51.42 -5.53 -39.36
CA ARG A 187 52.42 -4.84 -40.20
C ARG A 187 53.41 -4.02 -39.38
N GLN A 188 52.99 -3.48 -38.24
CA GLN A 188 53.88 -2.76 -37.32
C GLN A 188 54.82 -3.71 -36.59
N LEU A 189 54.33 -4.89 -36.17
CA LEU A 189 55.19 -5.91 -35.53
C LEU A 189 56.26 -6.48 -36.47
N GLY A 190 55.99 -6.53 -37.78
CA GLY A 190 56.96 -7.02 -38.78
C GLY A 190 58.06 -6.04 -39.17
N LYS A 191 58.05 -4.79 -38.68
CA LYS A 191 58.96 -3.72 -39.14
C LYS A 191 60.02 -3.26 -38.13
N SER A 192 60.04 -3.79 -36.89
CA SER A 192 60.93 -3.26 -35.83
C SER A 192 62.14 -4.13 -35.49
N GLN A 193 62.53 -5.09 -36.34
CA GLN A 193 63.67 -5.98 -36.06
C GLN A 193 64.67 -6.01 -37.21
N ASP A 194 65.17 -4.85 -37.62
CA ASP A 194 66.23 -4.78 -38.64
C ASP A 194 67.20 -3.60 -38.42
N ASP A 195 67.54 -3.31 -37.15
CA ASP A 195 68.55 -2.30 -36.85
C ASP A 195 69.66 -2.80 -35.92
N ARG A 196 70.88 -2.77 -36.50
CA ARG A 196 72.23 -2.75 -35.90
C ARG A 196 72.83 -4.05 -35.40
N CYS A 197 73.78 -4.57 -36.19
CA CYS A 197 74.96 -5.26 -35.66
C CYS A 197 76.22 -4.67 -36.30
N SER A 198 76.95 -3.87 -35.51
CA SER A 198 78.28 -3.36 -35.82
C SER A 198 79.30 -4.50 -35.74
N SER A 199 80.11 -4.63 -36.78
CA SER A 199 81.14 -5.65 -36.96
C SER A 199 82.44 -5.29 -36.23
N PRO A 200 82.98 -6.15 -35.34
CA PRO A 200 84.38 -6.10 -34.95
C PRO A 200 85.20 -6.97 -35.92
N LYS A 201 86.26 -6.36 -36.47
CA LYS A 201 87.30 -7.00 -37.29
C LYS A 201 88.17 -7.92 -36.42
N ASP A 202 88.81 -8.88 -37.09
CA ASP A 202 89.80 -9.85 -36.61
C ASP A 202 89.25 -11.06 -35.82
N LYS A 203 88.56 -11.95 -36.55
CA LYS A 203 88.48 -13.38 -36.23
C LYS A 203 88.74 -14.18 -37.49
N GLY A 204 89.63 -15.16 -37.42
CA GLY A 204 89.95 -16.04 -38.55
C GLY A 204 88.71 -16.83 -38.99
N PRO A 205 88.61 -17.25 -40.27
CA PRO A 205 87.42 -17.91 -40.82
C PRO A 205 86.95 -19.14 -40.03
N GLY A 206 87.84 -19.82 -39.28
CA GLY A 206 87.47 -20.91 -38.38
C GLY A 206 86.61 -20.51 -37.18
N ASP A 207 86.87 -19.34 -36.56
CA ASP A 207 86.16 -18.90 -35.36
C ASP A 207 84.74 -18.40 -35.66
N VAL A 208 84.54 -17.86 -36.86
CA VAL A 208 83.19 -17.45 -37.35
C VAL A 208 82.33 -18.69 -37.54
N ILE A 209 82.86 -19.72 -38.19
CA ILE A 209 82.14 -20.98 -38.43
C ILE A 209 81.80 -21.69 -37.11
N ILE A 210 82.72 -21.73 -36.14
CA ILE A 210 82.46 -22.34 -34.83
C ILE A 210 81.38 -21.57 -34.06
N ASN A 211 81.44 -20.23 -34.05
CA ASN A 211 80.44 -19.41 -33.37
C ASN A 211 79.07 -19.51 -34.04
N ASP A 212 79.00 -19.51 -35.37
CA ASP A 212 77.75 -19.68 -36.11
C ASP A 212 77.14 -21.07 -35.88
N LEU A 213 77.97 -22.11 -35.77
CA LEU A 213 77.52 -23.45 -35.46
C LEU A 213 76.98 -23.56 -34.02
N LEU A 214 77.66 -22.95 -33.05
CA LEU A 214 77.17 -22.88 -31.65
C LEU A 214 75.88 -22.05 -31.52
N LYS A 215 75.78 -20.94 -32.25
CA LYS A 215 74.56 -20.13 -32.33
C LYS A 215 73.42 -20.94 -32.93
N THR A 216 73.64 -21.59 -34.07
CA THR A 216 72.65 -22.45 -34.73
C THR A 216 72.21 -23.61 -33.83
N ARG A 217 73.12 -24.18 -33.04
CA ARG A 217 72.78 -25.22 -32.05
C ARG A 217 71.88 -24.66 -30.94
N THR A 218 72.19 -23.49 -30.41
CA THR A 218 71.41 -22.83 -29.36
C THR A 218 70.02 -22.44 -29.88
N ASP A 219 69.96 -21.90 -31.10
CA ASP A 219 68.70 -21.54 -31.77
C ASP A 219 67.84 -22.80 -32.04
N ASN A 220 68.45 -23.92 -32.44
CA ASN A 220 67.72 -25.18 -32.62
C ASN A 220 67.17 -25.75 -31.30
N GLU A 221 67.93 -25.69 -30.20
CA GLU A 221 67.41 -26.06 -28.88
C GLU A 221 66.29 -25.10 -28.44
N GLY A 222 66.42 -23.80 -28.73
CA GLY A 222 65.36 -22.80 -28.54
C GLY A 222 64.10 -23.12 -29.35
N LEU A 223 64.23 -23.47 -30.63
CA LEU A 223 63.10 -23.87 -31.47
C LEU A 223 62.46 -25.17 -30.98
N LYS A 224 63.24 -26.14 -30.52
CA LYS A 224 62.74 -27.40 -29.96
C LYS A 224 61.92 -27.18 -28.69
N THR A 225 62.39 -26.30 -27.80
CA THR A 225 61.62 -25.90 -26.61
C THR A 225 60.34 -25.14 -26.99
N GLN A 226 60.37 -24.27 -28.00
CA GLN A 226 59.16 -23.62 -28.52
C GLN A 226 58.16 -24.62 -29.13
N VAL A 227 58.63 -25.60 -29.90
CA VAL A 227 57.78 -26.63 -30.51
C VAL A 227 57.10 -27.46 -29.42
N THR A 228 57.84 -27.89 -28.40
CA THR A 228 57.26 -28.66 -27.27
C THR A 228 56.25 -27.82 -26.48
N GLN A 229 56.51 -26.53 -26.27
CA GLN A 229 55.56 -25.61 -25.64
C GLN A 229 54.30 -25.42 -26.48
N LEU A 230 54.43 -25.22 -27.80
CA LEU A 230 53.28 -25.10 -28.70
C LEU A 230 52.46 -26.39 -28.74
N GLN A 231 53.11 -27.56 -28.77
CA GLN A 231 52.42 -28.85 -28.69
C GLN A 231 51.68 -29.06 -27.37
N LYS A 232 52.20 -28.51 -26.26
CA LYS A 232 51.50 -28.50 -24.97
C LYS A 232 50.26 -27.58 -25.04
N ASN A 233 50.42 -26.36 -25.54
CA ASN A 233 49.33 -25.39 -25.68
C ASN A 233 48.20 -25.92 -26.58
N VAL A 234 48.52 -26.61 -27.69
CA VAL A 234 47.52 -27.22 -28.57
C VAL A 234 46.70 -28.28 -27.83
N ARG A 235 47.34 -29.12 -27.01
CA ARG A 235 46.64 -30.13 -26.19
C ARG A 235 45.74 -29.49 -25.13
N GLU A 236 46.21 -28.43 -24.48
CA GLU A 236 45.40 -27.67 -23.51
C GLU A 236 44.18 -27.02 -24.17
N LEU A 237 44.35 -26.39 -25.34
CA LEU A 237 43.25 -25.81 -26.12
C LEU A 237 42.25 -26.87 -26.59
N GLN A 238 42.71 -28.06 -26.99
CA GLN A 238 41.84 -29.18 -27.34
C GLN A 238 41.03 -29.67 -26.13
N ALA A 239 41.64 -29.73 -24.95
CA ALA A 239 40.94 -30.09 -23.71
C ALA A 239 39.89 -29.04 -23.32
N VAL A 240 40.22 -27.75 -23.41
CA VAL A 240 39.28 -26.64 -23.15
C VAL A 240 38.12 -26.67 -24.14
N ASN A 241 38.38 -26.90 -25.44
CA ASN A 241 37.34 -26.98 -26.46
C ASN A 241 36.37 -28.15 -26.19
N THR A 242 36.89 -29.30 -25.76
CA THR A 242 36.05 -30.45 -25.37
C THR A 242 35.18 -30.12 -24.16
N SER A 243 35.76 -29.50 -23.13
CA SER A 243 35.03 -29.04 -21.94
C SER A 243 33.93 -28.04 -22.27
N LEU A 244 34.20 -27.07 -23.16
CA LEU A 244 33.23 -26.08 -23.61
C LEU A 244 32.08 -26.71 -24.40
N GLN A 245 32.36 -27.72 -25.23
CA GLN A 245 31.30 -28.46 -25.94
C GLN A 245 30.38 -29.21 -24.97
N ASP A 246 30.93 -29.81 -23.92
CA ASP A 246 30.12 -30.54 -22.92
C ASP A 246 29.32 -29.58 -22.03
N GLU A 247 29.88 -28.43 -21.67
CA GLU A 247 29.13 -27.38 -20.99
C GLU A 247 28.01 -26.80 -21.86
N TYR A 248 28.26 -26.59 -23.15
CA TYR A 248 27.23 -26.17 -24.10
C TYR A 248 26.09 -27.19 -24.19
N LYS A 249 26.40 -28.49 -24.30
CA LYS A 249 25.39 -29.56 -24.31
C LYS A 249 24.57 -29.59 -23.02
N ARG A 250 25.22 -29.44 -21.86
CA ARG A 250 24.54 -29.38 -20.55
C ARG A 250 23.62 -28.17 -20.43
N SER A 251 24.10 -26.99 -20.80
CA SER A 251 23.32 -25.75 -20.81
C SER A 251 22.13 -25.82 -21.75
N LYS A 252 22.30 -26.42 -22.94
CA LYS A 252 21.20 -26.66 -23.88
C LYS A 252 20.13 -27.57 -23.29
N ALA A 253 20.52 -28.69 -22.66
CA ALA A 253 19.57 -29.59 -22.02
C ALA A 253 18.81 -28.93 -20.85
N ALA A 254 19.49 -28.09 -20.06
CA ALA A 254 18.86 -27.32 -18.99
C ALA A 254 17.85 -26.29 -19.52
N LEU A 255 18.17 -25.61 -20.64
CA LEU A 255 17.27 -24.68 -21.29
C LEU A 255 16.02 -25.39 -21.82
N ASP A 256 16.17 -26.53 -22.50
CA ASP A 256 15.05 -27.33 -22.99
C ASP A 256 14.15 -27.82 -21.85
N ALA A 257 14.73 -28.20 -20.71
CA ALA A 257 13.98 -28.59 -19.51
C ALA A 257 13.19 -27.41 -18.90
N ALA A 258 13.82 -26.23 -18.82
CA ALA A 258 13.16 -25.02 -18.34
C ALA A 258 12.00 -24.60 -19.26
N GLN A 259 12.19 -24.66 -20.58
CA GLN A 259 11.14 -24.36 -21.55
C GLN A 259 9.93 -25.30 -21.40
N ARG A 260 10.16 -26.61 -21.22
CA ARG A 260 9.07 -27.56 -20.94
C ARG A 260 8.33 -27.26 -19.64
N SER A 261 9.06 -26.86 -18.59
CA SER A 261 8.46 -26.48 -17.31
C SER A 261 7.58 -25.24 -17.43
N VAL A 262 8.02 -24.23 -18.20
CA VAL A 262 7.24 -23.00 -18.46
C VAL A 262 5.97 -23.32 -19.24
N GLU A 263 6.07 -24.17 -20.28
CA GLU A 263 4.90 -24.56 -21.07
C GLU A 263 3.88 -25.34 -20.23
N LYS A 264 4.34 -26.24 -19.36
CA LYS A 264 3.47 -26.94 -18.40
C LYS A 264 2.75 -25.96 -17.47
N ALA A 265 3.47 -24.99 -16.89
CA ALA A 265 2.87 -23.98 -16.02
C ALA A 265 1.82 -23.12 -16.75
N ARG A 266 2.05 -22.78 -18.03
CA ARG A 266 1.05 -22.09 -18.87
C ARG A 266 -0.21 -22.91 -19.08
N GLN A 267 -0.08 -24.21 -19.33
CA GLN A 267 -1.22 -25.10 -19.48
C GLN A 267 -2.02 -25.24 -18.18
N ASP A 268 -1.33 -25.35 -17.04
CA ASP A 268 -1.98 -25.43 -15.73
C ASP A 268 -2.70 -24.12 -15.38
N TYR A 269 -2.11 -22.97 -15.70
CA TYR A 269 -2.77 -21.66 -15.56
C TYR A 269 -4.05 -21.58 -16.40
N LYS A 270 -4.00 -21.99 -17.67
CA LYS A 270 -5.18 -21.99 -18.56
C LYS A 270 -6.30 -22.90 -18.04
N LYS A 271 -5.95 -24.06 -17.46
CA LYS A 271 -6.93 -24.96 -16.81
C LYS A 271 -7.55 -24.33 -15.57
N LEU A 272 -6.75 -23.66 -14.75
CA LEU A 272 -7.24 -22.98 -13.55
C LEU A 272 -8.18 -21.81 -13.92
N GLU A 273 -7.84 -21.05 -14.96
CA GLU A 273 -8.67 -19.97 -15.50
C GLU A 273 -10.01 -20.49 -16.05
N SER A 274 -10.02 -21.61 -16.79
CA SER A 274 -11.25 -22.24 -17.25
C SER A 274 -12.10 -22.78 -16.09
N SER A 275 -11.46 -23.32 -15.05
CA SER A 275 -12.16 -23.77 -13.83
C SER A 275 -12.77 -22.60 -13.06
N LEU A 276 -12.06 -21.47 -12.96
CA LEU A 276 -12.55 -20.27 -12.27
C LEU A 276 -13.75 -19.67 -13.00
N THR A 277 -13.69 -19.60 -14.33
CA THR A 277 -14.80 -19.10 -15.15
C THR A 277 -16.02 -20.01 -15.06
N SER A 278 -15.84 -21.34 -15.09
CA SER A 278 -16.94 -22.30 -14.88
C SER A 278 -17.55 -22.20 -13.47
N ALA A 279 -16.72 -22.06 -12.43
CA ALA A 279 -17.22 -21.90 -11.06
C ALA A 279 -17.99 -20.58 -10.89
N LYS A 280 -17.56 -19.51 -11.57
CA LYS A 280 -18.24 -18.22 -11.56
C LYS A 280 -19.61 -18.31 -12.24
N THR A 281 -19.70 -18.94 -13.41
CA THR A 281 -20.99 -19.11 -14.11
C THR A 281 -21.95 -20.01 -13.34
N GLU A 282 -21.46 -21.04 -12.66
CA GLU A 282 -22.27 -21.86 -11.75
C GLU A 282 -22.79 -21.06 -10.54
N ASN A 283 -21.92 -20.27 -9.91
CA ASN A 283 -22.31 -19.40 -8.80
C ASN A 283 -23.38 -18.39 -9.20
N ASP A 284 -23.23 -17.76 -10.37
CA ASP A 284 -24.19 -16.81 -10.92
C ASP A 284 -25.52 -17.51 -11.27
N SER A 285 -25.47 -18.74 -11.82
CA SER A 285 -26.66 -19.55 -12.06
C SER A 285 -27.39 -19.92 -10.76
N LEU A 286 -26.66 -20.30 -9.71
CA LEU A 286 -27.23 -20.59 -8.39
C LEU A 286 -27.84 -19.35 -7.75
N LYS A 287 -27.17 -18.20 -7.83
CA LYS A 287 -27.72 -16.90 -7.41
C LYS A 287 -29.02 -16.60 -8.14
N GLN A 288 -29.06 -16.78 -9.46
CA GLN A 288 -30.26 -16.56 -10.26
C GLN A 288 -31.39 -17.53 -9.88
N LYS A 289 -31.08 -18.81 -9.59
CA LYS A 289 -32.07 -19.79 -9.12
C LYS A 289 -32.62 -19.43 -7.74
N MET A 290 -31.76 -18.96 -6.84
CA MET A 290 -32.17 -18.48 -5.52
C MET A 290 -33.04 -17.24 -5.60
N THR A 291 -32.69 -16.25 -6.43
CA THR A 291 -33.49 -15.03 -6.59
C THR A 291 -34.82 -15.27 -7.30
N SER A 292 -34.89 -16.22 -8.25
CA SER A 292 -36.13 -16.55 -8.97
C SER A 292 -37.09 -17.46 -8.19
N SER A 293 -36.58 -18.34 -7.32
CA SER A 293 -37.42 -19.29 -6.56
C SER A 293 -37.99 -18.71 -5.26
N VAL A 294 -37.41 -17.63 -4.74
CA VAL A 294 -37.97 -16.94 -3.58
C VAL A 294 -39.01 -15.94 -4.10
N LYS A 295 -40.28 -16.38 -4.20
CA LYS A 295 -41.41 -15.44 -4.25
C LYS A 295 -41.17 -14.41 -3.13
N PRO A 296 -41.28 -13.10 -3.40
CA PRO A 296 -41.07 -12.07 -2.38
C PRO A 296 -42.10 -12.28 -1.28
N MET A 297 -41.72 -13.06 -0.29
CA MET A 297 -42.46 -13.23 0.93
C MET A 297 -42.18 -11.93 1.66
N VAL A 298 -43.17 -11.04 1.63
CA VAL A 298 -43.19 -9.78 2.39
C VAL A 298 -43.10 -10.17 3.86
N ARG A 299 -41.88 -10.40 4.35
CA ARG A 299 -41.59 -10.52 5.76
C ARG A 299 -41.63 -9.10 6.29
N ALA A 300 -42.46 -8.88 7.31
CA ALA A 300 -42.59 -7.60 8.00
C ALA A 300 -41.27 -7.12 8.66
N ASP A 301 -40.26 -8.00 8.74
CA ASP A 301 -38.90 -7.62 9.12
C ASP A 301 -38.14 -7.03 7.92
N ASN A 302 -38.25 -5.72 7.77
CA ASN A 302 -37.64 -4.92 6.70
C ASN A 302 -36.09 -4.91 6.72
N ARG A 303 -35.46 -5.62 7.67
CA ARG A 303 -34.00 -5.72 7.82
C ARG A 303 -33.27 -6.33 6.62
N LEU A 304 -33.93 -7.16 5.80
CA LEU A 304 -33.31 -7.83 4.65
C LEU A 304 -33.60 -7.16 3.29
N THR A 305 -34.59 -6.27 3.24
CA THR A 305 -35.05 -5.60 2.00
C THR A 305 -34.66 -4.13 1.92
N GLU A 306 -34.12 -3.54 2.98
CA GLU A 306 -33.59 -2.20 2.89
C GLU A 306 -32.48 -2.16 1.83
N ASN A 307 -32.72 -1.34 0.80
CA ASN A 307 -31.71 -0.84 -0.12
C ASN A 307 -30.81 0.14 0.65
N ILE A 308 -30.22 -0.35 1.75
CA ILE A 308 -29.14 0.32 2.44
C ILE A 308 -28.09 0.50 1.35
N SER A 309 -27.72 1.76 1.08
CA SER A 309 -26.57 2.06 0.24
C SER A 309 -25.47 1.07 0.63
N GLU A 310 -24.85 0.39 -0.34
CA GLU A 310 -23.89 -0.67 -0.02
C GLU A 310 -22.87 -0.19 1.02
N ARG A 311 -22.56 1.11 1.03
CA ARG A 311 -21.65 1.78 1.97
C ARG A 311 -22.03 1.67 3.46
N CYS A 312 -23.30 1.76 3.83
CA CYS A 312 -23.74 1.77 5.24
C CYS A 312 -24.03 0.38 5.82
N ARG A 313 -23.72 -0.71 5.10
CA ARG A 313 -23.88 -2.07 5.66
C ARG A 313 -22.87 -2.30 6.78
N PRO A 314 -23.24 -2.92 7.92
CA PRO A 314 -22.31 -3.18 9.03
C PRO A 314 -21.02 -3.89 8.60
N SER A 315 -21.11 -4.85 7.66
CA SER A 315 -19.93 -5.53 7.09
C SER A 315 -18.99 -4.57 6.36
N ASN A 316 -19.52 -3.59 5.63
CA ASN A 316 -18.73 -2.64 4.86
C ASN A 316 -18.15 -1.56 5.76
N ILE A 317 -18.87 -1.16 6.82
CA ILE A 317 -18.35 -0.30 7.88
C ILE A 317 -17.20 -1.00 8.61
N ALA A 318 -17.35 -2.29 8.97
CA ALA A 318 -16.28 -3.07 9.59
C ALA A 318 -15.03 -3.20 8.69
N LEU A 319 -15.21 -3.38 7.38
CA LEU A 319 -14.10 -3.39 6.41
C LEU A 319 -13.40 -2.03 6.35
N ARG A 320 -14.16 -0.92 6.30
CA ARG A 320 -13.59 0.44 6.35
C ARG A 320 -12.85 0.71 7.65
N TYR A 321 -13.41 0.26 8.77
CA TYR A 321 -12.78 0.38 10.08
C TYR A 321 -11.45 -0.38 10.15
N ASN A 322 -11.38 -1.60 9.61
CA ASN A 322 -10.11 -2.33 9.47
C ASN A 322 -9.12 -1.60 8.55
N ALA A 323 -9.58 -1.01 7.44
CA ALA A 323 -8.72 -0.25 6.54
C ALA A 323 -8.17 1.03 7.21
N LEU A 324 -9.00 1.69 8.02
CA LEU A 324 -8.63 2.85 8.84
C LEU A 324 -7.49 2.48 9.80
N GLU A 325 -7.56 1.33 10.48
CA GLU A 325 -6.47 0.80 11.32
C GLU A 325 -5.20 0.51 10.52
N SER A 326 -5.32 -0.22 9.40
CA SER A 326 -4.16 -0.76 8.69
C SER A 326 -3.39 0.27 7.86
N GLN A 327 -4.03 1.37 7.48
CA GLN A 327 -3.46 2.37 6.58
C GLN A 327 -3.44 3.75 7.22
N GLN A 328 -4.60 4.37 7.41
CA GLN A 328 -4.67 5.78 7.81
C GLN A 328 -4.12 6.01 9.23
N TRP A 329 -4.37 5.09 10.15
CA TRP A 329 -3.82 5.15 11.50
C TRP A 329 -2.30 4.99 11.51
N VAL A 330 -1.76 4.08 10.70
CA VAL A 330 -0.30 3.88 10.56
C VAL A 330 0.33 5.13 9.98
N ASP A 331 -0.23 5.67 8.89
CA ASP A 331 0.27 6.89 8.24
C ASP A 331 0.24 8.09 9.21
N ALA A 332 -0.84 8.23 10.01
CA ALA A 332 -0.96 9.29 11.00
C ALA A 332 0.02 9.11 12.17
N LYS A 333 0.27 7.86 12.60
CA LYS A 333 1.27 7.55 13.64
C LYS A 333 2.67 7.92 13.17
N GLU A 334 3.06 7.49 11.96
CA GLU A 334 4.37 7.82 11.39
C GLU A 334 4.56 9.35 11.25
N ALA A 335 3.53 10.05 10.76
CA ALA A 335 3.56 11.52 10.68
C ALA A 335 3.70 12.20 12.05
N LEU A 336 3.06 11.65 13.08
CA LEU A 336 3.21 12.12 14.46
C LEU A 336 4.59 11.81 15.04
N GLU A 337 5.22 10.70 14.66
CA GLU A 337 6.58 10.31 15.09
C GLU A 337 7.67 11.16 14.40
N ASP A 338 7.45 11.57 13.16
CA ASP A 338 8.37 12.41 12.38
C ASP A 338 8.27 13.91 12.71
N SER A 339 7.23 14.32 13.46
CA SER A 339 7.03 15.71 13.84
C SER A 339 8.15 16.22 14.77
N PRO A 340 8.61 17.48 14.66
CA PRO A 340 9.60 18.05 15.58
C PRO A 340 9.18 17.98 17.06
N GLN A 341 7.87 17.96 17.32
CA GLN A 341 7.30 17.83 18.66
C GLN A 341 7.29 16.39 19.17
N ALA A 342 7.40 15.41 18.27
CA ALA A 342 7.47 13.99 18.59
C ALA A 342 8.67 13.63 19.46
N ALA A 343 9.76 14.42 19.38
CA ALA A 343 10.93 14.22 20.24
C ALA A 343 10.61 14.26 21.75
N GLN A 344 9.45 14.80 22.13
CA GLN A 344 8.97 14.85 23.51
C GLN A 344 7.84 13.83 23.81
N LEU A 345 7.26 13.22 22.78
CA LEU A 345 6.17 12.26 22.91
C LEU A 345 6.72 10.84 22.84
N ASP A 346 6.40 10.02 23.84
CA ASP A 346 6.65 8.59 23.74
C ASP A 346 5.66 7.95 22.75
N GLU A 347 6.05 6.84 22.14
CA GLU A 347 5.21 6.10 21.18
C GLU A 347 3.85 5.74 21.81
N GLY A 348 3.85 5.40 23.10
CA GLY A 348 2.62 5.08 23.85
C GLY A 348 1.62 6.23 23.86
N LYS A 349 2.05 7.46 24.09
CA LYS A 349 1.22 8.66 24.06
C LYS A 349 0.70 8.96 22.67
N ILE A 350 1.52 8.78 21.62
CA ILE A 350 1.07 8.96 20.23
C ILE A 350 -0.07 7.98 19.94
N VAL A 351 0.12 6.70 20.27
CA VAL A 351 -0.88 5.65 20.12
C VAL A 351 -2.15 5.97 20.93
N HIS A 352 -2.00 6.40 22.18
CA HIS A 352 -3.11 6.80 23.04
C HIS A 352 -3.92 7.96 22.43
N VAL A 353 -3.25 9.01 21.96
CA VAL A 353 -3.86 10.20 21.37
C VAL A 353 -4.67 9.84 20.13
N LEU A 354 -4.13 8.98 19.25
CA LEU A 354 -4.84 8.54 18.05
C LEU A 354 -6.07 7.69 18.38
N CYS A 355 -5.97 6.78 19.36
CA CYS A 355 -7.11 5.98 19.83
C CYS A 355 -8.17 6.88 20.49
N GLN A 356 -7.76 7.83 21.33
CA GLN A 356 -8.66 8.77 21.99
C GLN A 356 -9.34 9.71 20.99
N ALA A 357 -8.64 10.15 19.94
CA ALA A 357 -9.22 10.95 18.87
C ALA A 357 -10.37 10.21 18.16
N LEU A 358 -10.19 8.93 17.84
CA LEU A 358 -11.25 8.09 17.27
C LEU A 358 -12.44 7.95 18.22
N MET A 359 -12.20 7.69 19.51
CA MET A 359 -13.28 7.59 20.51
C MET A 359 -14.03 8.92 20.69
N ASN A 360 -13.34 10.04 20.55
CA ASN A 360 -13.94 11.37 20.61
C ASN A 360 -14.77 11.69 19.36
N MET A 361 -14.32 11.29 18.16
CA MET A 361 -15.15 11.36 16.95
C MET A 361 -16.43 10.54 17.10
N TYR A 362 -16.34 9.37 17.71
CA TYR A 362 -17.50 8.53 18.00
C TYR A 362 -18.47 9.20 18.97
N SER A 363 -17.96 9.77 20.07
CA SER A 363 -18.77 10.54 21.02
C SER A 363 -19.44 11.75 20.36
N ALA A 364 -18.67 12.54 19.60
CA ALA A 364 -19.17 13.71 18.87
C ALA A 364 -20.24 13.32 17.83
N SER A 365 -20.05 12.20 17.13
CA SER A 365 -21.04 11.66 16.18
C SER A 365 -22.34 11.27 16.88
N ARG A 366 -22.26 10.65 18.07
CA ARG A 366 -23.43 10.33 18.91
C ARG A 366 -24.15 11.58 19.39
N GLN A 367 -23.40 12.59 19.83
CA GLN A 367 -23.97 13.87 20.26
C GLN A 367 -24.63 14.61 19.10
N LEU A 368 -24.00 14.64 17.92
CA LEU A 368 -24.59 15.23 16.72
C LEU A 368 -25.90 14.52 16.34
N TYR A 369 -25.91 13.19 16.38
CA TYR A 369 -27.13 12.42 16.13
C TYR A 369 -28.24 12.72 17.15
N ALA A 370 -27.91 12.78 18.44
CA ALA A 370 -28.86 13.17 19.49
C ALA A 370 -29.41 14.59 19.28
N ASN A 371 -28.56 15.54 18.85
CA ASN A 371 -29.00 16.90 18.52
C ASN A 371 -29.96 16.90 17.32
N VAL A 372 -29.71 16.08 16.30
CA VAL A 372 -30.62 15.93 15.15
C VAL A 372 -31.98 15.37 15.61
N GLU A 373 -31.99 14.33 16.44
CA GLU A 373 -33.25 13.78 16.99
C GLU A 373 -34.02 14.81 17.80
N LEU A 374 -33.33 15.57 18.66
CA LEU A 374 -33.93 16.64 19.46
C LEU A 374 -34.53 17.74 18.58
N VAL A 375 -33.80 18.21 17.57
CA VAL A 375 -34.30 19.25 16.64
C VAL A 375 -35.53 18.77 15.91
N ILE A 376 -35.52 17.54 15.37
CA ILE A 376 -36.66 17.00 14.64
C ILE A 376 -37.86 16.83 15.56
N CYS A 377 -37.67 16.27 16.75
CA CYS A 377 -38.73 16.07 17.73
C CYS A 377 -39.36 17.41 18.13
N GLU A 378 -38.55 18.41 18.39
CA GLU A 378 -39.02 19.74 18.78
C GLU A 378 -39.72 20.47 17.63
N LEU A 379 -39.24 20.34 16.38
CA LEU A 379 -39.92 20.89 15.20
C LEU A 379 -41.27 20.22 14.93
N LEU A 380 -41.39 18.91 15.18
CA LEU A 380 -42.67 18.20 15.07
C LEU A 380 -43.66 18.65 16.16
N ARG A 381 -43.15 18.97 17.36
CA ARG A 381 -43.95 19.45 18.50
C ARG A 381 -44.38 20.91 18.35
N GLN A 382 -43.47 21.76 17.86
CA GLN A 382 -43.65 23.21 17.69
C GLN A 382 -43.04 23.68 16.36
N PRO A 383 -43.78 23.57 15.24
CA PRO A 383 -43.27 23.96 13.92
C PRO A 383 -42.84 25.43 13.83
N THR A 384 -43.44 26.31 14.64
CA THR A 384 -43.06 27.73 14.72
C THR A 384 -41.65 27.95 15.27
N LEU A 385 -41.03 26.97 15.94
CA LEU A 385 -39.63 27.07 16.39
C LEU A 385 -38.65 27.08 15.22
N ALA A 386 -39.05 26.62 14.02
CA ALA A 386 -38.20 26.66 12.83
C ALA A 386 -37.69 28.08 12.53
N THR A 387 -38.50 29.12 12.74
CA THR A 387 -38.08 30.51 12.52
C THR A 387 -37.05 30.95 13.54
N ALA A 388 -37.21 30.53 14.81
CA ALA A 388 -36.27 30.82 15.88
C ALA A 388 -34.92 30.13 15.68
N ILE A 389 -34.91 28.86 15.26
CA ILE A 389 -33.67 28.12 14.96
C ILE A 389 -32.88 28.80 13.84
N VAL A 390 -33.58 29.25 12.78
CA VAL A 390 -32.95 29.96 11.66
C VAL A 390 -32.38 31.32 12.09
N GLN A 391 -33.05 32.04 12.99
CA GLN A 391 -32.66 33.40 13.38
C GLN A 391 -31.63 33.45 14.51
N ASN A 392 -31.75 32.58 15.50
CA ASN A 392 -31.03 32.68 16.78
C ASN A 392 -30.21 31.42 17.11
N GLY A 393 -30.23 30.40 16.25
CA GLY A 393 -29.68 29.09 16.56
C GLY A 393 -30.58 28.26 17.49
N LEU A 394 -30.04 27.14 17.96
CA LEU A 394 -30.77 26.18 18.78
C LEU A 394 -31.12 26.77 20.15
N VAL A 395 -32.38 26.69 20.53
CA VAL A 395 -32.87 27.03 21.87
C VAL A 395 -32.64 25.83 22.78
N SER A 396 -31.84 25.99 23.84
CA SER A 396 -31.65 24.95 24.87
C SER A 396 -32.97 24.70 25.61
N SER A 397 -33.77 23.75 25.14
CA SER A 397 -34.95 23.30 25.89
C SER A 397 -34.50 22.31 26.96
N GLY A 398 -34.83 22.57 28.22
CA GLY A 398 -34.48 21.70 29.35
C GLY A 398 -35.21 20.36 29.37
N HIS A 399 -36.10 20.10 28.39
CA HIS A 399 -36.86 18.86 28.28
C HIS A 399 -36.42 18.06 27.05
N ILE A 400 -35.72 16.95 27.30
CA ILE A 400 -35.36 15.96 26.29
C ILE A 400 -36.64 15.21 25.90
N SER A 401 -37.24 15.58 24.77
CA SER A 401 -38.31 14.80 24.17
C SER A 401 -37.70 13.72 23.26
N VAL A 402 -38.17 12.48 23.39
CA VAL A 402 -37.72 11.35 22.56
C VAL A 402 -38.59 11.31 21.31
N LEU A 403 -37.95 11.22 20.15
CA LEU A 403 -38.63 11.08 18.86
C LEU A 403 -39.39 9.73 18.84
N PRO A 404 -40.68 9.69 18.43
CA PRO A 404 -41.39 8.42 18.34
C PRO A 404 -40.69 7.43 17.40
N ASP A 405 -40.71 6.13 17.73
CA ASP A 405 -39.92 5.09 17.05
C ASP A 405 -40.11 5.07 15.52
N ASP A 406 -41.34 5.22 15.03
CA ASP A 406 -41.65 5.24 13.58
C ASP A 406 -40.93 6.38 12.84
N PHE A 407 -40.80 7.54 13.49
CA PHE A 407 -40.08 8.69 12.94
C PHE A 407 -38.57 8.51 13.09
N ALA A 408 -38.10 7.98 14.22
CA ALA A 408 -36.68 7.71 14.45
C ALA A 408 -36.11 6.76 13.38
N ASP A 409 -36.85 5.70 13.04
CA ASP A 409 -36.46 4.76 11.99
C ASP A 409 -36.39 5.43 10.61
N SER A 410 -37.38 6.26 10.28
CA SER A 410 -37.41 7.03 9.02
C SER A 410 -36.25 8.03 8.92
N VAL A 411 -35.93 8.72 10.02
CA VAL A 411 -34.79 9.65 10.10
C VAL A 411 -33.49 8.89 9.92
N LYS A 412 -33.25 7.80 10.66
CA LYS A 412 -32.04 6.98 10.50
C LYS A 412 -31.90 6.43 9.09
N GLN A 413 -32.98 5.93 8.50
CA GLN A 413 -32.97 5.44 7.12
C GLN A 413 -32.54 6.54 6.15
N ARG A 414 -33.04 7.76 6.33
CA ARG A 414 -32.66 8.91 5.50
C ARG A 414 -31.20 9.31 5.71
N LEU A 415 -30.72 9.35 6.95
CA LEU A 415 -29.33 9.68 7.28
C LEU A 415 -28.34 8.65 6.72
N ARG A 416 -28.69 7.35 6.71
CA ARG A 416 -27.89 6.30 6.03
C ARG A 416 -27.79 6.52 4.52
N GLN A 417 -28.83 7.06 3.87
CA GLN A 417 -28.80 7.37 2.43
C GLN A 417 -27.93 8.60 2.12
N THR A 418 -27.76 9.51 3.08
CA THR A 418 -27.01 10.76 2.92
C THR A 418 -25.73 10.78 3.74
N THR A 419 -25.15 9.61 4.06
CA THR A 419 -23.97 9.55 4.93
C THR A 419 -22.75 10.27 4.35
N ASP A 420 -22.63 10.36 3.02
CA ASP A 420 -21.48 10.96 2.34
C ASP A 420 -21.57 12.50 2.30
N SER A 421 -22.73 13.08 2.65
CA SER A 421 -22.93 14.52 2.69
C SER A 421 -22.80 15.11 4.09
N VAL A 422 -22.42 14.30 5.09
CA VAL A 422 -22.14 14.82 6.44
C VAL A 422 -20.87 15.67 6.38
N ASP A 423 -20.91 16.84 7.02
CA ASP A 423 -19.73 17.68 7.16
C ASP A 423 -18.85 17.12 8.28
N THR A 424 -17.76 16.44 7.89
CA THR A 424 -16.82 15.84 8.84
C THR A 424 -16.07 16.90 9.67
N ASP A 425 -15.94 18.12 9.15
CA ASP A 425 -15.22 19.19 9.86
C ASP A 425 -16.02 19.68 11.08
N VAL A 426 -17.36 19.60 11.03
CA VAL A 426 -18.23 19.86 12.19
C VAL A 426 -18.03 18.81 13.28
N ILE A 427 -18.00 17.52 12.91
CA ILE A 427 -17.75 16.43 13.86
C ILE A 427 -16.36 16.57 14.48
N LEU A 428 -15.35 16.91 13.67
CA LEU A 428 -13.99 17.18 14.12
C LEU A 428 -13.93 18.34 15.12
N SER A 429 -14.64 19.45 14.86
CA SER A 429 -14.75 20.58 15.80
C SER A 429 -15.43 20.19 17.12
N MET A 430 -16.55 19.47 17.04
CA MET A 430 -17.25 18.98 18.24
C MET A 430 -16.37 18.03 19.05
N ALA A 431 -15.63 17.15 18.37
CA ALA A 431 -14.69 16.26 19.02
C ALA A 431 -13.62 17.08 19.73
N THR A 432 -12.91 18.00 19.05
CA THR A 432 -11.78 18.79 19.58
C THR A 432 -12.15 19.59 20.84
N GLU A 433 -13.38 20.10 20.92
CA GLU A 433 -13.91 20.84 22.08
C GLU A 433 -14.07 19.99 23.36
N THR A 434 -14.23 18.67 23.23
CA THR A 434 -14.43 17.75 24.37
C THR A 434 -13.13 17.18 24.94
N HIS A 435 -11.99 17.41 24.30
CA HIS A 435 -10.72 16.79 24.72
C HIS A 435 -10.14 17.38 26.00
N ASP A 436 -9.43 16.52 26.71
CA ASP A 436 -8.33 16.91 27.59
C ASP A 436 -7.38 17.90 26.87
N PRO A 437 -6.95 19.00 27.54
CA PRO A 437 -6.13 20.02 26.92
C PRO A 437 -4.85 19.50 26.26
N ASP A 438 -4.21 18.47 26.81
CA ASP A 438 -2.95 17.94 26.28
C ASP A 438 -3.20 17.20 24.97
N THR A 439 -4.24 16.35 24.94
CA THR A 439 -4.65 15.66 23.70
C THR A 439 -5.07 16.66 22.63
N ARG A 440 -5.82 17.70 23.02
CA ARG A 440 -6.26 18.77 22.11
C ARG A 440 -5.06 19.47 21.47
N ASN A 441 -4.06 19.85 22.26
CA ASN A 441 -2.89 20.57 21.77
C ASN A 441 -2.08 19.72 20.77
N ILE A 442 -1.90 18.43 21.06
CA ILE A 442 -1.21 17.49 20.16
C ILE A 442 -1.98 17.36 18.84
N VAL A 443 -3.29 17.05 18.91
CA VAL A 443 -4.13 16.90 17.72
C VAL A 443 -4.20 18.19 16.92
N GLN A 444 -4.33 19.35 17.57
CA GLN A 444 -4.41 20.65 16.90
C GLN A 444 -3.11 21.02 16.18
N THR A 445 -1.96 20.71 16.78
CA THR A 445 -0.68 21.02 16.13
C THR A 445 -0.41 20.04 14.99
N ALA A 446 -0.71 18.76 15.21
CA ALA A 446 -0.58 17.70 14.22
C ALA A 446 -1.61 17.79 13.08
N SER A 447 -2.71 18.50 13.29
CA SER A 447 -3.74 18.80 12.28
C SER A 447 -3.21 19.63 11.10
N SER A 448 -1.99 20.17 11.17
CA SER A 448 -1.31 20.74 10.01
C SER A 448 -0.77 19.68 9.04
N ASP A 449 -0.54 18.45 9.52
CA ASP A 449 -0.09 17.32 8.71
C ASP A 449 -1.27 16.66 7.97
N LYS A 450 -1.04 16.35 6.69
CA LYS A 450 -2.06 15.79 5.81
C LYS A 450 -2.48 14.37 6.20
N ALA A 451 -1.56 13.52 6.66
CA ALA A 451 -1.86 12.15 7.05
C ALA A 451 -2.75 12.13 8.30
N VAL A 452 -2.41 12.96 9.29
CA VAL A 452 -3.21 13.12 10.51
C VAL A 452 -4.60 13.68 10.17
N GLN A 453 -4.70 14.69 9.32
CA GLN A 453 -5.99 15.23 8.86
C GLN A 453 -6.85 14.17 8.15
N ASN A 454 -6.26 13.39 7.25
CA ASN A 454 -6.99 12.33 6.56
C ASN A 454 -7.51 11.29 7.56
N TYR A 455 -6.68 10.86 8.52
CA TYR A 455 -7.09 9.95 9.58
C TYR A 455 -8.27 10.49 10.37
N LEU A 456 -8.22 11.76 10.82
CA LEU A 456 -9.30 12.38 11.60
C LEU A 456 -10.61 12.48 10.81
N LYS A 457 -10.54 12.85 9.53
CA LYS A 457 -11.72 12.92 8.64
C LYS A 457 -12.33 11.55 8.39
N GLU A 458 -11.50 10.54 8.15
CA GLU A 458 -11.98 9.16 7.98
C GLU A 458 -12.53 8.57 9.28
N CYS A 459 -11.98 8.93 10.44
CA CYS A 459 -12.57 8.63 11.75
C CYS A 459 -13.97 9.22 11.85
N ALA A 460 -14.14 10.53 11.66
CA ALA A 460 -15.42 11.22 11.73
C ALA A 460 -16.48 10.62 10.78
N SER A 461 -16.08 10.36 9.52
CA SER A 461 -16.94 9.72 8.52
C SER A 461 -17.37 8.31 8.93
N SER A 462 -16.43 7.48 9.39
CA SER A 462 -16.69 6.10 9.79
C SER A 462 -17.54 6.03 11.06
N THR A 463 -17.27 6.87 12.05
CA THR A 463 -18.05 6.91 13.30
C THR A 463 -19.45 7.44 13.09
N TRP A 464 -19.66 8.39 12.17
CA TRP A 464 -20.99 8.80 11.76
C TRP A 464 -21.78 7.62 11.18
N GLN A 465 -21.17 6.86 10.27
CA GLN A 465 -21.78 5.66 9.67
C GLN A 465 -22.16 4.61 10.71
N MET A 466 -21.37 4.45 11.78
CA MET A 466 -21.66 3.55 12.89
C MET A 466 -22.87 4.00 13.71
N VAL A 467 -22.98 5.30 13.98
CA VAL A 467 -24.03 5.89 14.84
C VAL A 467 -25.41 5.87 14.16
N VAL A 468 -25.47 6.09 12.85
CA VAL A 468 -26.75 6.11 12.10
C VAL A 468 -27.31 4.72 11.77
N GLN A 469 -26.65 3.64 12.23
CA GLN A 469 -27.17 2.28 12.12
C GLN A 469 -28.43 2.09 12.97
N ASN A 470 -29.22 1.06 12.65
CA ASN A 470 -30.38 0.68 13.45
C ASN A 470 -30.39 -0.83 13.73
N PRO A 471 -29.93 -1.27 14.92
CA PRO A 471 -29.38 -0.50 16.04
C PRO A 471 -28.00 0.15 15.74
N PRO A 472 -27.60 1.22 16.48
CA PRO A 472 -26.27 1.80 16.36
C PRO A 472 -25.15 0.82 16.70
N MET A 473 -24.05 0.87 15.95
CA MET A 473 -22.84 0.08 16.26
C MET A 473 -22.13 0.65 17.49
N LYS A 474 -21.38 -0.20 18.20
CA LYS A 474 -20.73 0.18 19.47
C LYS A 474 -19.20 0.06 19.36
N LEU A 475 -18.51 1.16 19.69
CA LEU A 475 -17.07 1.17 19.94
C LEU A 475 -16.79 1.10 21.45
N VAL A 476 -15.83 0.29 21.84
CA VAL A 476 -15.48 0.00 23.25
C VAL A 476 -13.96 0.07 23.41
N ALA A 477 -13.50 0.82 24.41
CA ALA A 477 -12.09 1.01 24.73
C ALA A 477 -11.86 1.15 26.26
N ASP A 478 -12.70 0.49 27.05
CA ASP A 478 -12.74 0.55 28.52
C ASP A 478 -12.66 -0.84 29.19
N ASP A 479 -12.46 -1.92 28.42
CA ASP A 479 -12.22 -3.24 29.01
C ASP A 479 -10.90 -3.23 29.80
N THR A 480 -10.95 -3.70 31.05
CA THR A 480 -9.78 -3.73 31.95
C THR A 480 -9.01 -5.05 31.90
N ALA A 481 -9.63 -6.11 31.36
CA ALA A 481 -9.07 -7.45 31.26
C ALA A 481 -8.90 -7.86 29.81
N PHE A 482 -7.79 -8.56 29.51
CA PHE A 482 -7.58 -9.11 28.18
C PHE A 482 -8.56 -10.26 27.92
N ASP A 483 -9.12 -10.28 26.72
CA ASP A 483 -10.10 -11.28 26.27
C ASP A 483 -9.78 -11.61 24.82
N ASP A 484 -9.27 -12.82 24.56
CA ASP A 484 -8.88 -13.24 23.21
C ASP A 484 -10.05 -13.23 22.22
N GLY A 485 -11.31 -13.31 22.69
CA GLY A 485 -12.49 -13.17 21.85
C GLY A 485 -12.70 -11.75 21.31
N LYS A 486 -12.30 -10.73 22.09
CA LYS A 486 -12.52 -9.31 21.80
C LYS A 486 -11.25 -8.57 21.36
N HIS A 487 -10.10 -9.05 21.80
CA HIS A 487 -8.84 -8.35 21.74
C HIS A 487 -7.79 -9.14 20.95
N LYS A 488 -6.93 -8.41 20.25
CA LYS A 488 -5.64 -8.87 19.74
C LYS A 488 -4.53 -8.12 20.48
N LEU A 489 -3.44 -8.80 20.77
CA LEU A 489 -2.29 -8.18 21.44
C LEU A 489 -1.51 -7.31 20.45
N TRP A 490 -1.05 -6.16 20.95
CA TRP A 490 -0.05 -5.35 20.26
C TRP A 490 1.24 -6.14 20.12
N TRP A 491 1.98 -5.92 19.02
CA TRP A 491 3.10 -6.78 18.61
C TRP A 491 4.25 -6.85 19.62
N SER A 492 4.38 -5.87 20.52
CA SER A 492 5.40 -5.83 21.57
C SER A 492 5.00 -6.51 22.88
N CYS A 493 3.75 -6.98 23.01
CA CYS A 493 3.25 -7.61 24.24
C CYS A 493 3.57 -9.11 24.30
N ASP A 494 3.86 -9.59 25.51
CA ASP A 494 4.04 -11.02 25.79
C ASP A 494 2.67 -11.66 26.09
N GLN A 495 2.26 -12.59 25.22
CA GLN A 495 1.00 -13.32 25.35
C GLN A 495 0.86 -14.09 26.67
N SER A 496 1.97 -14.54 27.26
CA SER A 496 1.93 -15.29 28.53
C SER A 496 1.58 -14.41 29.74
N ARG A 497 1.78 -13.10 29.60
CA ARG A 497 1.60 -12.13 30.68
C ARG A 497 0.32 -11.32 30.56
N ALA A 498 -0.17 -11.11 29.33
CA ALA A 498 -1.34 -10.28 29.03
C ALA A 498 -2.63 -10.70 29.74
N ARG A 499 -2.84 -10.20 30.97
CA ARG A 499 -4.07 -10.40 31.76
C ARG A 499 -4.84 -9.11 31.89
N LYS A 500 -4.12 -8.00 32.05
CA LYS A 500 -4.70 -6.68 32.25
C LYS A 500 -4.45 -5.81 31.03
N VAL A 501 -5.47 -5.13 30.54
CA VAL A 501 -5.33 -4.12 29.48
C VAL A 501 -4.76 -2.86 30.10
N ASP A 502 -3.59 -2.44 29.65
CA ASP A 502 -2.94 -1.19 30.07
C ASP A 502 -3.39 -0.03 29.19
N MET A 503 -3.56 -0.29 27.89
CA MET A 503 -3.89 0.70 26.88
C MET A 503 -4.60 0.07 25.68
N PHE A 504 -5.57 0.79 25.14
CA PHE A 504 -6.10 0.50 23.80
C PHE A 504 -5.25 1.18 22.73
N VAL A 505 -4.80 0.38 21.78
CA VAL A 505 -4.20 0.85 20.53
C VAL A 505 -5.29 1.07 19.48
N TRP A 506 -6.28 0.17 19.47
CA TRP A 506 -7.42 0.21 18.57
C TRP A 506 -8.69 -0.30 19.30
N PRO A 507 -9.81 0.45 19.30
CA PRO A 507 -11.04 0.02 19.98
C PRO A 507 -11.67 -1.26 19.41
N VAL A 508 -12.47 -1.94 20.22
CA VAL A 508 -13.30 -3.07 19.77
C VAL A 508 -14.56 -2.54 19.09
N LEU A 509 -14.93 -3.11 17.93
CA LEU A 509 -16.17 -2.77 17.23
C LEU A 509 -17.17 -3.91 17.31
N TYR A 510 -18.33 -3.62 17.88
CA TYR A 510 -19.48 -4.51 17.94
C TYR A 510 -20.56 -4.09 16.93
N ASP A 511 -21.31 -5.06 16.44
CA ASP A 511 -22.47 -4.83 15.56
C ASP A 511 -23.51 -3.91 16.22
N TYR A 512 -23.73 -4.08 17.53
CA TYR A 512 -24.53 -3.21 18.37
C TYR A 512 -24.16 -3.44 19.84
N GLU A 513 -24.79 -2.73 20.77
CA GLU A 513 -24.55 -2.90 22.20
C GLU A 513 -24.90 -4.33 22.66
N ASN A 514 -23.89 -5.05 23.17
CA ASN A 514 -23.96 -6.49 23.49
C ASN A 514 -24.15 -7.42 22.26
N GLY A 515 -23.86 -6.92 21.06
CA GLY A 515 -23.87 -7.70 19.82
C GLY A 515 -22.61 -8.53 19.61
N ASN A 516 -22.45 -9.07 18.41
CA ASN A 516 -21.24 -9.81 18.03
C ASN A 516 -20.07 -8.85 17.81
N VAL A 517 -18.86 -9.29 18.16
CA VAL A 517 -17.61 -8.60 17.79
C VAL A 517 -17.43 -8.70 16.28
N LEU A 518 -17.42 -7.56 15.59
CA LEU A 518 -17.16 -7.49 14.15
C LEU A 518 -15.67 -7.31 13.87
N VAL A 519 -14.99 -6.49 14.68
CA VAL A 519 -13.56 -6.26 14.61
C VAL A 519 -12.99 -6.30 16.03
N LYS A 520 -11.97 -7.15 16.23
CA LYS A 520 -11.24 -7.22 17.50
C LYS A 520 -10.43 -5.94 17.71
N GLY A 521 -10.51 -5.38 18.91
CA GLY A 521 -9.66 -4.25 19.30
C GLY A 521 -8.21 -4.69 19.50
N CYS A 522 -7.27 -3.76 19.36
CA CYS A 522 -5.86 -3.99 19.62
C CYS A 522 -5.47 -3.36 20.95
N VAL A 523 -4.82 -4.12 21.84
CA VAL A 523 -4.48 -3.67 23.19
C VAL A 523 -3.02 -3.95 23.53
N CYS A 524 -2.44 -3.04 24.33
CA CYS A 524 -1.23 -3.30 25.09
C CYS A 524 -1.64 -3.86 26.45
N ALA A 525 -1.13 -5.03 26.81
CA ALA A 525 -1.52 -5.74 28.03
C ALA A 525 -0.30 -6.36 28.74
N SER A 526 -0.37 -6.41 30.08
CA SER A 526 0.72 -6.87 30.96
C SER A 526 0.35 -7.96 31.96
#